data_AF-A0A426TZU8-F1
#
_entry.id   AF-A0A426TZU8-F1
#
_cell.length_a   1.000
_cell.length_b   1.000
_cell.length_c   1.000
_cell.angle_alpha   90.00
_cell.angle_beta   90.00
_cell.angle_gamma   90.00
#
_symmetry.space_group_name_H-M   'P 1'
#
loop_
_entity.id
_entity.type
_entity.pdbx_description
1 polymer ?
#
loop_
_entity_poly.entity_id
_entity_poly.type
_entity_poly.pdbx_seq_one_letter_code
_entity_poly.pdbx_strand_id
1 'polypeptide(L)' 'MSTMTLEDRVAMLEQELRMLKQQLAQPAIVPWWEQINGVFAATPAFDEAIHLGRQYREAQRPSEDKDGDVPA' A
#
# COMPACT_ATOMS: atom_id res chain seq x y z
N MET A 1 -40.22 -26.04 15.51
CA MET A 1 -39.69 -25.98 14.14
C MET A 1 -39.70 -24.53 13.71
N SER A 2 -38.62 -24.04 13.10
CA SER A 2 -38.53 -22.66 12.63
C SER A 2 -39.74 -22.32 11.75
N THR A 3 -40.46 -21.25 12.10
CA THR A 3 -41.73 -20.85 11.47
C THR A 3 -41.54 -20.04 10.18
N MET A 4 -40.29 -19.80 9.77
CA MET A 4 -39.98 -19.05 8.55
C MET A 4 -39.93 -19.94 7.32
N THR A 5 -40.49 -19.44 6.23
CA THR A 5 -40.35 -20.02 4.91
C THR A 5 -38.93 -19.83 4.36
N LEU A 6 -38.62 -20.47 3.25
CA LEU A 6 -37.33 -20.29 2.58
C LEU A 6 -37.20 -18.87 2.02
N GLU A 7 -38.29 -18.36 1.48
CA GLU A 7 -38.44 -17.02 0.90
C GLU A 7 -38.17 -15.95 1.96
N ASP A 8 -38.72 -16.10 3.17
CA ASP A 8 -38.47 -15.17 4.28
C ASP A 8 -36.98 -15.11 4.65
N ARG A 9 -36.32 -16.27 4.66
CA ARG A 9 -34.89 -16.37 4.99
C ARG A 9 -34.02 -15.73 3.91
N VAL A 10 -34.38 -15.92 2.64
CA VAL A 10 -33.67 -15.30 1.51
C VAL A 10 -33.86 -13.79 1.52
N ALA A 11 -35.08 -13.30 1.74
CA ALA A 11 -35.35 -11.86 1.82
C ALA A 11 -34.56 -11.18 2.95
N MET A 12 -34.45 -11.86 4.11
CA MET A 12 -33.63 -11.39 5.23
C MET A 12 -32.14 -11.31 4.86
N LEU A 13 -31.60 -12.36 4.22
CA LEU A 13 -30.20 -12.38 3.77
C LEU A 13 -29.92 -11.32 2.70
N GLU A 14 -30.84 -11.07 1.78
CA GLU A 14 -30.70 -10.02 0.77
C GLU A 14 -30.69 -8.61 1.39
N GLN A 15 -31.48 -8.41 2.44
CA GLN A 15 -31.51 -7.16 3.21
C GLN A 15 -30.17 -6.95 3.94
N GLU A 16 -29.69 -7.98 4.64
CA GLU A 16 -28.40 -7.95 5.35
C GLU A 16 -27.23 -7.73 4.37
N LEU A 17 -27.25 -8.41 3.23
CA LEU A 17 -26.25 -8.24 2.18
C LEU A 17 -26.23 -6.81 1.61
N ARG A 18 -27.41 -6.20 1.44
CA ARG A 18 -27.51 -4.80 1.00
C ARG A 18 -26.89 -3.86 2.05
N MET A 19 -27.16 -4.07 3.34
CA MET A 19 -26.54 -3.28 4.41
C MET A 19 -25.03 -3.45 4.44
N LEU A 20 -24.51 -4.67 4.32
CA LEU A 20 -23.09 -4.94 4.30
C LEU A 20 -22.40 -4.27 3.10
N LYS A 21 -23.02 -4.32 1.92
CA LYS A 21 -22.52 -3.64 0.71
C LYS A 21 -22.49 -2.12 0.87
N GLN A 22 -23.45 -1.53 1.55
CA GLN A 22 -23.46 -0.10 1.84
C GLN A 22 -22.34 0.30 2.81
N GLN A 23 -22.06 -0.54 3.82
CA GLN A 23 -20.94 -0.33 4.74
C GLN A 23 -19.57 -0.52 4.06
N LEU A 24 -19.51 -1.44 3.08
CA LEU A 24 -18.30 -1.74 2.30
C LEU A 24 -18.13 -0.84 1.07
N ALA A 25 -19.05 0.09 0.82
CA ALA A 25 -18.84 1.15 -0.16
C ALA A 25 -17.67 2.00 0.34
N GLN A 26 -16.46 1.57 -0.02
CA GLN A 26 -15.23 2.23 0.34
C GLN A 26 -15.31 3.68 -0.14
N PRO A 27 -14.89 4.68 0.67
CA PRO A 27 -14.63 6.01 0.13
C PRO A 27 -13.71 5.82 -1.09
N ALA A 28 -13.91 6.64 -2.12
CA ALA A 28 -13.15 6.59 -3.37
C ALA A 28 -11.71 6.16 -3.08
N ILE A 29 -11.24 5.08 -3.73
CA ILE A 29 -9.92 4.50 -3.47
C ILE A 29 -8.87 5.55 -3.84
N VAL A 30 -8.59 6.45 -2.91
CA VAL A 30 -7.48 7.39 -2.99
C VAL A 30 -6.25 6.52 -2.93
N PRO A 31 -5.40 6.51 -3.96
CA PRO A 31 -4.17 5.74 -3.94
C PRO A 31 -3.42 5.97 -2.64
N TRP A 32 -2.95 4.90 -1.99
CA TRP A 32 -2.30 4.99 -0.68
C TRP A 32 -1.18 6.05 -0.65
N TRP A 33 -0.45 6.21 -1.75
CA TRP A 33 0.64 7.18 -1.85
C TRP A 33 0.15 8.63 -1.76
N GLU A 34 -1.08 8.94 -2.18
CA GLU A 34 -1.69 10.27 -2.01
C GLU A 34 -2.03 10.54 -0.54
N GLN A 35 -2.37 9.51 0.23
CA GLN A 35 -2.70 9.63 1.66
C GLN A 35 -1.47 9.92 2.53
N ILE A 36 -0.29 9.47 2.10
CA ILE A 36 0.97 9.60 2.85
C ILE A 36 1.93 10.64 2.29
N ASN A 37 1.57 11.28 1.17
CA ASN A 37 2.43 12.29 0.56
C ASN A 37 2.65 13.46 1.52
N GLY A 38 3.91 13.83 1.75
CA GLY A 38 4.27 14.97 2.60
C GLY A 38 4.19 14.75 4.11
N VAL A 39 3.86 13.54 4.60
CA VAL A 39 3.81 13.23 6.05
C VAL A 39 5.12 13.58 6.78
N PHE A 40 6.26 13.48 6.08
CA PHE A 40 7.58 13.78 6.63
C PHE A 40 8.18 15.11 6.15
N ALA A 41 7.42 15.94 5.43
CA ALA A 41 7.95 17.16 4.80
C ALA A 41 8.53 18.18 5.79
N ALA A 42 8.03 18.18 7.03
CA ALA A 42 8.50 19.08 8.09
C ALA A 42 9.34 18.36 9.16
N THR A 43 9.82 17.15 8.89
CA THR A 43 10.55 16.32 9.86
C THR A 43 12.04 16.33 9.54
N PRO A 44 12.89 17.05 10.30
CA PRO A 44 14.33 17.16 9.99
C PRO A 44 15.07 15.82 10.00
N ALA A 45 14.62 14.87 10.83
CA ALA A 45 15.20 13.52 10.88
C ALA A 45 15.04 12.75 9.56
N PHE A 46 14.08 13.14 8.70
CA PHE A 46 13.91 12.53 7.39
C PHE A 46 15.11 12.84 6.49
N ASP A 47 15.58 14.09 6.48
CA ASP A 47 16.75 14.50 5.69
C ASP A 47 18.02 13.75 6.13
N GLU A 48 18.20 13.57 7.44
CA GLU A 48 19.29 12.78 8.00
C GLU A 48 19.23 11.32 7.56
N ALA A 49 18.04 10.70 7.61
CA ALA A 49 17.84 9.33 7.15
C ALA A 49 18.15 9.16 5.65
N ILE A 50 17.77 10.14 4.82
CA ILE A 50 18.12 10.16 3.39
C ILE A 50 19.63 10.26 3.18
N HIS A 51 20.32 11.11 3.95
CA HIS A 51 21.77 11.26 3.88
C HIS A 51 22.50 9.96 4.26
N LEU A 52 22.16 9.38 5.40
CA LEU A 52 22.75 8.12 5.87
C LEU A 52 22.49 6.97 4.89
N GLY A 53 21.27 6.86 4.37
CA GLY A 53 20.92 5.84 3.39
C GLY A 53 21.70 5.98 2.08
N ARG A 54 22.00 7.22 1.65
CA ARG A 54 22.85 7.47 0.47
C ARG A 54 24.27 6.98 0.72
N GLN A 55 24.89 7.39 1.83
CA GLN A 55 26.26 6.98 2.18
C GLN A 55 26.39 5.46 2.21
N TYR A 56 25.42 4.77 2.82
CA TYR A 56 25.41 3.31 2.88
C TYR A 56 25.38 2.67 1.49
N ARG A 57 24.51 3.15 0.58
CA ARG A 57 24.44 2.62 -0.79
C ARG A 57 25.70 2.91 -1.61
N GLU A 58 26.29 4.09 -1.42
CA GLU A 58 27.54 4.45 -2.09
C GLU A 58 28.71 3.58 -1.61
N ALA A 59 28.79 3.30 -0.31
CA ALA A 59 29.78 2.39 0.25
C ALA A 59 29.62 0.93 -0.24
N GLN A 60 28.41 0.54 -0.65
CA GLN A 60 28.12 -0.78 -1.22
C GLN A 60 28.24 -0.84 -2.73
N ARG A 61 28.47 0.29 -3.41
CA ARG A 61 28.65 0.28 -4.86
C ARG A 61 29.94 -0.49 -5.15
N PRO A 62 29.91 -1.54 -6.01
CA PRO A 62 31.13 -2.20 -6.45
C PRO A 62 32.10 -1.18 -7.04
N SER A 63 33.40 -1.36 -6.81
CA SER A 63 34.41 -0.64 -7.58
C SER A 63 34.17 -0.92 -9.06
N GLU A 64 34.13 0.12 -9.90
CA GLU A 64 34.31 -0.06 -11.34
C GLU A 64 35.77 -0.46 -11.56
N ASP A 65 36.09 -1.71 -11.23
CA ASP A 65 37.33 -2.33 -11.69
C ASP A 65 37.20 -2.51 -13.20
N LYS A 66 38.15 -1.88 -13.90
CA LYS A 66 38.25 -1.80 -15.36
C LYS A 66 38.53 -3.18 -15.97
N ASP A 67 37.55 -4.07 -15.96
CA ASP A 67 37.61 -5.31 -16.73
C ASP A 67 36.87 -5.10 -18.05
N GLY A 68 37.57 -4.40 -18.95
CA GLY A 68 37.09 -4.10 -20.30
C GLY A 68 38.24 -3.89 -21.28
N ASP A 69 39.34 -4.63 -21.12
CA ASP A 69 40.29 -4.85 -22.22
C ASP A 69 40.03 -6.24 -22.82
N VAL A 70 39.14 -6.27 -23.82
CA VAL A 70 39.00 -7.43 -24.71
C VAL A 70 39.68 -7.03 -26.02
N PRO A 71 40.86 -7.58 -26.36
CA PRO A 71 41.50 -7.29 -27.63
C PRO A 71 40.70 -7.92 -28.78
N ALA A 72 40.74 -7.21 -29.91
CA ALA A 72 40.00 -7.46 -31.15
C ALA A 72 40.32 -8.79 -31.84
#